data_AF-A0A1F8NCB9-F1
#
_entry.id   AF-A0A1F8NCB9-F1
#
_cell.length_a   1.000
_cell.length_b   1.000
_cell.length_c   1.000
_cell.angle_alpha   90.00
_cell.angle_beta   90.00
_cell.angle_gamma   90.00
#
_symmetry.space_group_name_H-M   'P 1'
#
loop_
_entity.id
_entity.type
_entity.pdbx_description
1 polymer ?
#
loop_
_entity_poly.entity_id
_entity_poly.type
_entity_poly.pdbx_seq_one_letter_code
_entity_poly.pdbx_strand_id
1 'polypeptide(L)'
;MPNLPLPDVDMGLAVLALGILGLVGLAAIVVLEGLVLRNLKWGSLGRSLLDSLLMNAGSTAVGIVLVWIAGDVMLVPGSMGAAIFRLPLTWALSVVIEAGMLVYFRKKPAREVLRPVLLANVASYLLLGTLILVGLLGS
;
A
#
# COMPACT_ATOMS: atom_id res chain seq x y z
N MET A 1 -18.92 42.94 2.99
CA MET A 1 -17.79 41.98 2.90
C MET A 1 -18.24 40.85 1.99
N PRO A 2 -17.56 40.56 0.87
CA PRO A 2 -17.93 39.42 0.03
C PRO A 2 -17.72 38.12 0.83
N ASN A 3 -18.73 37.25 0.85
CA ASN A 3 -18.62 35.90 1.38
C ASN A 3 -17.63 35.14 0.51
N LEU A 4 -16.36 35.08 0.92
CA LEU A 4 -15.41 34.15 0.33
C LEU A 4 -15.94 32.73 0.59
N PRO A 5 -15.94 31.83 -0.41
CA PRO A 5 -16.35 30.45 -0.21
C PRO A 5 -15.56 29.83 0.94
N LEU A 6 -16.27 29.21 1.89
CA LEU A 6 -15.68 28.63 3.09
C LEU A 6 -14.77 27.46 2.66
N PRO A 7 -13.45 27.50 2.94
CA PRO A 7 -12.49 26.45 2.55
C PRO A 7 -12.79 25.06 3.13
N ASP A 8 -13.75 24.96 4.06
CA ASP A 8 -14.10 23.72 4.76
C ASP A 8 -14.87 22.72 3.88
N VAL A 9 -15.71 23.19 2.94
CA VAL A 9 -16.49 22.29 2.05
C VAL A 9 -15.57 21.60 1.03
N ASP A 10 -14.59 22.33 0.52
CA ASP A 10 -13.64 21.82 -0.46
C ASP A 10 -12.67 20.80 0.16
N MET A 11 -12.29 21.02 1.43
CA MET A 11 -11.44 20.08 2.17
C MET A 11 -12.14 18.74 2.43
N GLY A 12 -13.42 18.77 2.82
CA GLY A 12 -14.21 17.55 3.03
C GLY A 12 -14.34 16.69 1.77
N LEU A 13 -14.60 17.32 0.62
CA LEU A 13 -14.66 16.63 -0.67
C LEU A 13 -13.31 16.06 -1.10
N ALA A 14 -12.22 16.81 -0.90
CA ALA A 14 -10.87 16.35 -1.22
C ALA A 14 -10.48 15.11 -0.38
N VAL A 15 -10.75 15.14 0.94
CA VAL A 15 -10.50 14.00 1.84
C VAL A 15 -11.33 12.78 1.42
N LEU A 16 -12.61 12.98 1.10
CA LEU A 16 -13.48 11.90 0.63
C LEU A 16 -12.96 11.30 -0.68
N ALA A 17 -12.59 12.13 -1.64
CA ALA A 17 -12.05 11.68 -2.93
C ALA A 17 -10.75 10.88 -2.77
N LEU A 18 -9.82 11.36 -1.93
CA LEU A 18 -8.59 10.64 -1.60
C LEU A 18 -8.87 9.31 -0.89
N GLY A 19 -9.85 9.30 0.03
CA GLY A 19 -10.28 8.08 0.71
C GLY A 19 -10.83 7.03 -0.26
N ILE A 20 -11.70 7.44 -1.19
CA ILE A 20 -12.25 6.55 -2.23
C ILE A 20 -11.13 6.04 -3.14
N LEU A 21 -10.23 6.92 -3.59
CA LEU A 21 -9.10 6.52 -4.43
C LEU A 21 -8.19 5.51 -3.71
N GLY A 22 -7.92 5.75 -2.42
CA GLY A 22 -7.16 4.83 -1.58
C GLY A 22 -7.81 3.45 -1.45
N LEU A 23 -9.14 3.40 -1.26
CA LEU A 23 -9.88 2.14 -1.19
C LEU A 23 -9.88 1.38 -2.52
N VAL A 24 -10.03 2.09 -3.64
CA VAL A 24 -9.94 1.48 -4.98
C VAL A 24 -8.54 0.92 -5.24
N GLY A 25 -7.50 1.69 -4.90
CA GLY A 25 -6.11 1.25 -5.01
C GLY A 25 -5.83 0.02 -4.15
N LEU A 26 -6.28 0.03 -2.89
CA LEU A 26 -6.18 -1.12 -1.98
C LEU A 26 -6.86 -2.37 -2.56
N ALA A 27 -8.09 -2.22 -3.08
CA ALA A 27 -8.80 -3.34 -3.70
C ALA A 27 -8.05 -3.92 -4.90
N ALA A 28 -7.49 -3.07 -5.77
CA ALA A 28 -6.69 -3.49 -6.91
C ALA A 28 -5.42 -4.25 -6.48
N ILE A 29 -4.71 -3.74 -5.47
CA ILE A 29 -3.53 -4.40 -4.88
C ILE A 29 -3.91 -5.77 -4.32
N VAL A 30 -4.98 -5.85 -3.51
CA VAL A 30 -5.41 -7.10 -2.89
C VAL A 30 -5.75 -8.18 -3.93
N VAL A 31 -6.43 -7.78 -5.01
CA VAL A 31 -6.73 -8.70 -6.12
C VAL A 31 -5.44 -9.15 -6.81
N LEU A 32 -4.54 -8.23 -7.15
CA LEU A 32 -3.30 -8.53 -7.84
C LEU A 32 -2.43 -9.50 -7.02
N GLU A 33 -2.17 -9.19 -5.77
CA GLU A 33 -1.37 -10.04 -4.89
C GLU A 33 -2.04 -11.37 -4.60
N GLY A 34 -3.36 -11.40 -4.40
CA GLY A 34 -4.11 -12.63 -4.27
C GLY A 34 -3.92 -13.55 -5.48
N LEU A 35 -3.90 -12.99 -6.69
CA LEU A 35 -3.59 -13.73 -7.92
C LEU A 35 -2.13 -14.19 -7.97
N VAL A 36 -1.17 -13.37 -7.56
CA VAL A 36 0.25 -13.75 -7.47
C VAL A 36 0.44 -14.92 -6.50
N LEU A 37 -0.11 -14.81 -5.28
CA LEU A 37 -0.07 -15.87 -4.28
C LEU A 37 -0.75 -17.15 -4.79
N ARG A 38 -1.88 -17.02 -5.49
CA ARG A 38 -2.57 -18.15 -6.12
C ARG A 38 -1.68 -18.83 -7.16
N ASN A 39 -1.01 -18.07 -8.02
CA ASN A 39 -0.10 -18.59 -9.05
C ASN A 39 1.13 -19.28 -8.44
N LEU A 40 1.58 -18.82 -7.27
CA LEU A 40 2.63 -19.46 -6.49
C LEU A 40 2.15 -20.68 -5.69
N LYS A 41 0.92 -21.15 -5.93
CA LYS A 41 0.30 -22.31 -5.27
C LYS A 41 0.21 -22.14 -3.75
N TRP A 42 0.09 -20.90 -3.25
CA TRP A 42 -0.02 -20.61 -1.82
C TRP A 42 -1.28 -21.23 -1.18
N GLY A 43 -2.40 -21.21 -1.91
CA GLY A 43 -3.70 -21.70 -1.47
C GLY A 43 -4.77 -21.63 -2.55
N SER A 44 -6.04 -21.82 -2.16
CA SER A 44 -7.19 -21.52 -3.00
C SER A 44 -7.29 -20.00 -3.24
N LEU A 45 -7.98 -19.58 -4.31
CA LEU A 45 -8.12 -18.15 -4.64
C LEU A 45 -8.67 -17.33 -3.46
N GLY A 46 -9.75 -17.79 -2.82
CA GLY A 46 -10.33 -17.12 -1.66
C GLY A 46 -9.37 -17.03 -0.46
N ARG A 47 -8.54 -18.07 -0.23
CA ARG A 47 -7.52 -18.03 0.82
C ARG A 47 -6.41 -17.03 0.48
N SER A 48 -5.97 -16.98 -0.77
CA SER A 48 -4.94 -16.03 -1.22
C SER A 48 -5.43 -14.58 -1.19
N LEU A 49 -6.69 -14.32 -1.56
CA LEU A 49 -7.30 -13.00 -1.46
C LEU A 49 -7.44 -12.55 -0.01
N LEU A 50 -7.88 -13.44 0.89
CA LEU A 50 -7.94 -13.14 2.32
C LEU A 50 -6.55 -12.86 2.90
N ASP A 51 -5.55 -13.67 2.53
CA ASP A 51 -4.17 -13.46 2.98
C ASP A 51 -3.61 -12.12 2.50
N SER A 52 -3.84 -11.75 1.24
CA SER A 52 -3.47 -10.43 0.73
C SER A 52 -4.24 -9.29 1.41
N LEU A 53 -5.54 -9.45 1.65
CA LEU A 53 -6.33 -8.45 2.37
C LEU A 53 -5.77 -8.22 3.78
N LEU A 54 -5.45 -9.30 4.51
CA LEU A 54 -4.85 -9.20 5.83
C LEU A 54 -3.50 -8.50 5.75
N MET A 55 -2.59 -8.97 4.89
CA MET A 55 -1.26 -8.38 4.66
C MET A 55 -1.35 -6.86 4.42
N ASN A 56 -2.16 -6.44 3.46
CA ASN A 56 -2.31 -5.02 3.11
C ASN A 56 -2.98 -4.22 4.22
N ALA A 57 -3.98 -4.78 4.92
CA ALA A 57 -4.59 -4.12 6.06
C ALA A 57 -3.58 -3.91 7.20
N GLY A 58 -2.73 -4.91 7.47
CA GLY A 58 -1.64 -4.81 8.43
C GLY A 58 -0.62 -3.74 8.06
N SER A 59 -0.12 -3.77 6.82
CA SER A 59 0.81 -2.76 6.30
C SER A 59 0.22 -1.35 6.31
N THR A 60 -1.07 -1.21 5.96
CA THR A 60 -1.79 0.08 6.02
C THR A 60 -1.89 0.59 7.44
N ALA A 61 -2.29 -0.25 8.39
CA ALA A 61 -2.41 0.14 9.80
C ALA A 61 -1.07 0.59 10.38
N VAL A 62 0.01 -0.16 10.11
CA VAL A 62 1.37 0.23 10.52
C VAL A 62 1.80 1.51 9.84
N GLY A 63 1.52 1.67 8.53
CA GLY A 63 1.80 2.90 7.79
C GLY A 63 1.11 4.12 8.39
N ILE A 64 -0.18 4.01 8.75
CA ILE A 64 -0.93 5.08 9.41
C ILE A 64 -0.28 5.45 10.76
N VAL A 65 0.08 4.46 11.57
CA VAL A 65 0.76 4.70 12.86
C VAL A 65 2.11 5.39 12.65
N LEU A 66 2.89 4.97 11.66
CA LEU A 66 4.17 5.59 11.34
C LEU A 66 4.02 7.03 10.86
N VAL A 67 3.02 7.31 10.01
CA VAL A 67 2.70 8.68 9.60
C VAL A 67 2.28 9.53 10.80
N TRP A 68 1.48 8.98 11.72
CA TRP A 68 1.05 9.68 12.92
C TRP A 68 2.21 10.01 13.87
N ILE A 69 3.19 9.11 14.02
CA ILE A 69 4.35 9.30 14.91
C ILE A 69 5.43 10.17 14.24
N ALA A 70 5.74 9.92 12.97
CA ALA A 70 6.81 10.62 12.24
C ALA A 70 6.36 11.97 11.67
N GLY A 71 5.05 12.24 11.68
CA GLY A 71 4.43 13.49 11.24
C GLY A 71 4.86 13.91 9.83
N ASP A 72 5.21 15.19 9.71
CA ASP A 72 5.62 15.84 8.46
C ASP A 72 6.86 15.20 7.81
N VAL A 73 7.71 14.47 8.54
CA VAL A 73 8.91 13.85 7.95
C VAL A 73 8.58 12.84 6.85
N MET A 74 7.42 12.17 6.96
CA MET A 74 6.92 11.21 5.97
C MET A 74 6.07 11.89 4.88
N LEU A 75 5.38 12.97 5.21
CA LEU A 75 4.39 13.63 4.34
C LEU A 75 4.92 14.87 3.59
N VAL A 76 6.02 15.48 4.05
CA VAL A 76 6.63 16.63 3.37
C VAL A 76 7.13 16.17 2.01
N PRO A 77 6.67 16.79 0.91
CA PRO A 77 7.22 16.59 -0.42
C PRO A 77 8.71 16.90 -0.36
N GLY A 78 9.53 15.86 -0.39
CA GLY A 78 10.98 15.99 -0.42
C GLY A 78 11.46 16.27 -1.85
N SER A 79 12.72 16.67 -1.99
CA SER A 79 13.40 16.64 -3.29
C SER A 79 13.31 15.22 -3.90
N MET A 80 13.40 15.09 -5.23
CA MET A 80 13.47 13.77 -5.89
C MET A 80 14.49 12.83 -5.22
N GLY A 81 15.59 13.37 -4.69
CA GLY A 81 16.57 12.61 -3.91
C GLY A 81 15.98 11.92 -2.68
N ALA A 82 15.10 12.58 -1.92
CA ALA A 82 14.43 11.97 -0.77
C ALA A 82 13.46 10.85 -1.18
N ALA A 83 12.78 11.00 -2.32
CA ALA A 83 11.88 9.96 -2.85
C ALA A 83 12.64 8.68 -3.22
N ILE A 84 13.85 8.81 -3.79
CA ILE A 84 14.71 7.68 -4.16
C ILE A 84 15.09 6.82 -2.95
N PHE A 85 15.27 7.42 -1.76
CA PHE A 85 15.58 6.68 -0.54
C PHE A 85 14.33 6.20 0.23
N ARG A 86 13.22 6.96 0.20
CA ARG A 86 11.98 6.59 0.89
C ARG A 86 11.28 5.39 0.24
N LEU A 87 11.30 5.27 -1.09
CA LEU A 87 10.61 4.18 -1.80
C LEU A 87 11.17 2.79 -1.46
N PRO A 88 12.50 2.53 -1.54
CA PRO A 88 13.06 1.25 -1.13
C PRO A 88 12.85 0.94 0.34
N LEU A 89 12.88 1.96 1.21
CA LEU A 89 12.69 1.78 2.65
C LEU A 89 11.25 1.39 2.98
N THR A 90 10.27 2.10 2.41
CA THR A 90 8.84 1.78 2.60
C THR A 90 8.50 0.42 2.01
N TRP A 91 9.11 0.04 0.87
CA TRP A 91 9.00 -1.29 0.29
C TRP A 91 9.60 -2.39 1.18
N ALA A 92 10.81 -2.18 1.69
CA ALA A 92 11.44 -3.15 2.57
C ALA A 92 10.61 -3.35 3.84
N LEU A 93 10.04 -2.25 4.36
CA LEU A 93 9.18 -2.28 5.53
C LEU A 93 7.87 -3.02 5.26
N SER A 94 7.20 -2.81 4.11
CA SER A 94 5.98 -3.55 3.76
C SER A 94 6.25 -5.04 3.68
N VAL A 95 7.34 -5.46 3.01
CA VAL A 95 7.75 -6.87 2.92
C VAL A 95 7.94 -7.49 4.32
N VAL A 96 8.59 -6.76 5.24
CA VAL A 96 8.81 -7.25 6.62
C VAL A 96 7.49 -7.42 7.37
N ILE A 97 6.59 -6.43 7.28
CA ILE A 97 5.29 -6.46 7.96
C ILE A 97 4.46 -7.63 7.43
N GLU A 98 4.35 -7.77 6.11
CA GLU A 98 3.54 -8.80 5.47
C GLU A 98 4.09 -10.21 5.70
N ALA A 99 5.41 -10.39 5.62
CA ALA A 99 6.03 -11.64 5.96
C ALA A 99 5.80 -11.99 7.44
N GLY A 100 5.93 -11.01 8.34
CA GLY A 100 5.64 -11.18 9.77
C GLY A 100 4.20 -11.60 10.01
N MET A 101 3.25 -10.95 9.33
CA MET A 101 1.83 -11.28 9.38
C MET A 101 1.54 -12.71 8.93
N LEU A 102 2.05 -13.11 7.77
CA LEU A 102 1.82 -14.47 7.26
C LEU A 102 2.49 -15.53 8.13
N VAL A 103 3.70 -15.28 8.65
CA VAL A 103 4.32 -16.16 9.65
C VAL A 103 3.43 -16.27 10.88
N TYR A 104 2.91 -15.15 11.38
CA TYR A 104 2.05 -15.12 12.57
C TYR A 104 0.72 -15.87 12.37
N PHE A 105 0.01 -15.62 11.25
CA PHE A 105 -1.32 -16.19 11.00
C PHE A 105 -1.29 -17.60 10.40
N ARG A 106 -0.31 -17.91 9.55
CA ARG A 106 -0.20 -19.21 8.88
C ARG A 106 0.78 -20.17 9.53
N LYS A 107 1.54 -19.72 10.54
CA LYS A 107 2.52 -20.52 11.30
C LYS A 107 3.54 -21.25 10.41
N LYS A 108 3.81 -20.70 9.23
CA LYS A 108 4.83 -21.22 8.30
C LYS A 108 6.20 -20.60 8.61
N PRO A 109 7.30 -21.31 8.33
CA PRO A 109 8.64 -20.76 8.54
C PRO A 109 8.89 -19.57 7.59
N ALA A 110 9.63 -18.56 8.06
CA ALA A 110 9.86 -17.31 7.34
C ALA A 110 10.42 -17.53 5.92
N ARG A 111 11.32 -18.51 5.73
CA ARG A 111 11.88 -18.85 4.42
C ARG A 111 10.85 -19.26 3.36
N GLU A 112 9.73 -19.84 3.78
CA GLU A 112 8.64 -20.27 2.87
C GLU A 112 7.67 -19.12 2.56
N VAL A 113 7.58 -18.14 3.47
CA VAL A 113 6.71 -16.97 3.36
C VAL A 113 7.38 -15.87 2.54
N LEU A 114 8.69 -15.72 2.68
CA LEU A 114 9.45 -14.58 2.15
C LEU A 114 9.36 -14.48 0.63
N ARG A 115 9.52 -15.61 -0.09
CA ARG A 115 9.46 -15.61 -1.56
C ARG A 115 8.09 -15.19 -2.10
N PRO A 116 6.95 -15.76 -1.63
CA PRO A 116 5.63 -15.28 -2.01
C PRO A 116 5.38 -13.81 -1.71
N VAL A 117 5.75 -13.34 -0.52
CA VAL A 117 5.56 -11.94 -0.11
C VAL A 117 6.37 -10.98 -0.97
N LEU A 118 7.64 -11.29 -1.23
CA LEU A 118 8.49 -10.48 -2.11
C LEU A 118 7.88 -10.33 -3.50
N LEU A 119 7.42 -11.43 -4.10
CA LEU A 119 6.84 -11.40 -5.44
C LEU A 119 5.50 -10.67 -5.48
N ALA A 120 4.66 -10.84 -4.46
CA ALA A 120 3.41 -10.10 -4.33
C ALA A 120 3.68 -8.59 -4.21
N ASN A 121 4.58 -8.18 -3.31
CA ASN A 121 4.96 -6.77 -3.15
C ASN A 121 5.56 -6.16 -4.41
N VAL A 122 6.44 -6.88 -5.11
CA VAL A 122 7.01 -6.41 -6.38
C VAL A 122 5.90 -6.16 -7.39
N ALA A 123 4.92 -7.05 -7.51
CA ALA A 123 3.78 -6.85 -8.42
C ALA A 123 2.97 -5.60 -8.04
N SER A 124 2.68 -5.40 -6.76
CA SER A 124 1.94 -4.24 -6.26
C SER A 124 2.68 -2.92 -6.50
N TYR A 125 3.99 -2.89 -6.28
CA TYR A 125 4.81 -1.70 -6.55
C TYR A 125 4.96 -1.40 -8.04
N LEU A 126 5.01 -2.42 -8.90
CA LEU A 126 4.97 -2.22 -10.35
C LEU A 126 3.62 -1.65 -10.79
N LEU A 127 2.51 -2.13 -10.22
CA LEU A 127 1.17 -1.57 -10.48
C LEU A 127 1.10 -0.11 -10.04
N LEU A 128 1.49 0.19 -8.79
CA LEU A 128 1.49 1.55 -8.26
C LEU A 128 2.39 2.48 -9.07
N GLY A 129 3.61 2.06 -9.39
CA GLY A 129 4.52 2.82 -10.24
C GLY A 129 3.94 3.11 -11.61
N THR A 130 3.27 2.13 -12.23
CA THR A 130 2.61 2.31 -13.52
C THR A 130 1.45 3.31 -13.42
N LEU A 131 0.59 3.19 -12.41
CA LEU A 131 -0.53 4.10 -12.20
C LEU A 131 -0.07 5.55 -11.97
N ILE A 132 0.99 5.73 -11.18
CA ILE A 132 1.59 7.05 -10.94
C ILE A 132 2.15 7.61 -12.25
N LEU A 133 2.91 6.83 -13.01
CA LEU A 133 3.46 7.28 -14.30
C LEU A 133 2.36 7.66 -15.30
N VAL A 134 1.31 6.85 -15.41
CA VAL A 134 0.16 7.16 -16.29
C VAL A 134 -0.55 8.43 -15.84
N GLY A 135 -0.77 8.61 -14.54
CA GLY A 135 -1.37 9.83 -13.99
C GLY A 135 -0.52 11.08 -14.29
N LEU A 136 0.81 10.97 -14.16
CA LEU A 136 1.74 12.06 -14.46
C LEU A 136 1.81 12.40 -15.96
N LEU A 137 1.67 11.41 -16.85
CA LEU A 137 1.70 11.62 -18.30
C LEU A 137 0.36 12.09 -18.88
N GLY A 138 -0.74 11.85 -18.16
CA GLY A 138 -2.10 12.22 -18.56
C GLY A 138 -2.60 13.54 -17.96
N SER A 139 -1.79 14.21 -17.14
CA SER A 139 -2.06 15.55 -16.58
C SER A 139 -1.23 16.63 -17.26
#